data_AF-A0A970SK83-F1
#
_entry.id   AF-A0A970SK83-F1
#
_cell.length_a   1.000
_cell.length_b   1.000
_cell.length_c   1.000
_cell.angle_alpha   90.00
_cell.angle_beta   90.00
_cell.angle_gamma   90.00
#
_symmetry.space_group_name_H-M   'P 1'
#
loop_
_entity.id
_entity.type
_entity.pdbx_description
1 polymer ?
#
loop_
_entity_poly.entity_id
_entity_poly.type
_entity_poly.pdbx_seq_one_letter_code
_entity_poly.pdbx_strand_id
1 'polypeptide(L)'
;MKHKETIENKKFSCKNCGAILTFEPGADGLRCSHCGALNEIDTVDDFEIIEEDFEAMLADLSKNNENRITVHQTKCSSCSAISTLPKNVTSASCPFCGSNVVIDNASSATILKPKYLIPFKISKEQAEEIFRNWANKLYSAPRSIKNKSSTKNLTGIYIPYWTFDSQTETAYRGEQIEESKSMGNKQIRSGWKKVYGDISLFLTTYLLRHQDLCPNQ
;
A
#
# COMPACT_ATOMS: atom_id res chain seq x y z
N MET A 1 -30.49 2.24 17.40
CA MET A 1 -30.15 0.87 16.95
C MET A 1 -28.79 0.95 16.27
N LYS A 2 -27.79 0.24 16.78
CA LYS A 2 -26.41 0.29 16.28
C LYS A 2 -26.30 -0.57 15.01
N HIS A 3 -26.05 0.04 13.86
CA HIS A 3 -25.64 -0.70 12.68
C HIS A 3 -24.20 -1.16 12.87
N LYS A 4 -24.04 -2.42 13.26
CA LYS A 4 -22.76 -3.12 13.29
C LYS A 4 -22.52 -3.61 11.86
N GLU A 5 -21.95 -2.75 11.00
CA GLU A 5 -21.52 -3.16 9.66
C GLU A 5 -20.42 -4.20 9.81
N THR A 6 -20.83 -5.46 9.71
CA THR A 6 -19.94 -6.58 9.46
C THR A 6 -19.53 -6.46 8.01
N ILE A 7 -18.24 -6.63 7.69
CA ILE A 7 -17.77 -6.76 6.30
C ILE A 7 -18.45 -8.01 5.72
N GLU A 8 -19.65 -7.84 5.18
CA GLU A 8 -20.31 -8.83 4.34
C GLU A 8 -19.59 -8.83 3.00
N ASN A 9 -19.14 -10.01 2.57
CA ASN A 9 -18.71 -10.20 1.19
C ASN A 9 -19.92 -9.96 0.28
N LYS A 10 -20.12 -8.71 -0.14
CA LYS A 10 -21.19 -8.30 -1.04
C LYS A 10 -20.97 -9.03 -2.37
N LYS A 11 -21.80 -10.04 -2.62
CA LYS A 11 -21.78 -10.80 -3.88
C LYS A 11 -22.50 -9.98 -4.94
N PHE A 12 -21.81 -9.69 -6.04
CA PHE A 12 -22.40 -8.99 -7.17
C PHE A 12 -22.94 -10.00 -8.17
N SER A 13 -24.21 -9.84 -8.56
CA SER A 13 -24.88 -10.73 -9.51
C SER A 13 -24.82 -10.15 -10.92
N CYS A 14 -24.59 -11.02 -11.91
CA CYS A 14 -24.52 -10.65 -13.31
C CYS A 14 -25.87 -10.16 -13.83
N LYS A 15 -25.89 -8.95 -14.38
CA LYS A 15 -27.07 -8.33 -15.03
C LYS A 15 -27.63 -9.17 -16.19
N ASN A 16 -26.79 -10.01 -16.83
CA ASN A 16 -27.19 -10.82 -17.99
C ASN A 16 -27.70 -12.23 -17.63
N CYS A 17 -27.15 -12.88 -16.61
CA CYS A 17 -27.48 -14.29 -16.30
C CYS A 17 -27.66 -14.62 -14.81
N GLY A 18 -27.49 -13.65 -13.91
CA GLY A 18 -27.62 -13.85 -12.46
C GLY A 18 -26.45 -14.55 -11.76
N ALA A 19 -25.47 -15.08 -12.49
CA ALA A 19 -24.28 -15.70 -11.89
C ALA A 19 -23.41 -14.70 -11.12
N ILE A 20 -22.54 -15.20 -10.24
CA ILE A 20 -21.64 -14.35 -9.45
C ILE A 20 -20.59 -13.71 -10.35
N LEU A 21 -20.39 -12.41 -10.18
CA LEU A 21 -19.36 -11.64 -10.87
C LEU A 21 -18.04 -11.66 -10.09
N THR A 22 -16.93 -11.65 -10.82
CA THR A 22 -15.57 -11.55 -10.26
C THR A 22 -14.91 -10.28 -10.79
N PHE A 23 -14.15 -9.59 -9.95
CA PHE A 23 -13.36 -8.43 -10.39
C PHE A 23 -12.31 -8.85 -11.43
N GLU A 24 -12.21 -8.11 -12.53
CA GLU A 24 -11.24 -8.36 -13.57
C GLU A 24 -10.13 -7.29 -13.54
N PRO A 25 -8.89 -7.65 -13.16
CA PRO A 25 -7.81 -6.70 -13.11
C PRO A 25 -7.57 -5.98 -14.44
N GLY A 26 -7.46 -4.66 -14.38
CA GLY A 26 -7.23 -3.81 -15.55
C GLY A 26 -8.47 -3.49 -16.38
N ALA A 27 -9.63 -4.07 -16.04
CA ALA A 27 -10.91 -3.62 -16.54
C ALA A 27 -11.61 -2.77 -15.46
N ASP A 28 -12.35 -1.75 -15.87
CA ASP A 28 -13.21 -0.96 -14.98
C ASP A 28 -14.56 -1.67 -14.75
N GLY A 29 -14.50 -2.99 -14.47
CA GLY A 29 -15.67 -3.85 -14.49
C GLY A 29 -15.48 -5.20 -13.79
N LEU A 30 -16.61 -5.91 -13.65
CA LEU A 30 -16.69 -7.25 -13.11
C LEU A 30 -17.06 -8.24 -14.22
N ARG A 31 -16.24 -9.28 -14.41
CA ARG A 31 -16.45 -10.32 -15.42
C ARG A 31 -17.33 -11.45 -14.86
N CYS A 32 -18.32 -11.86 -15.64
CA CYS A 32 -19.10 -13.06 -15.37
C CYS A 32 -18.36 -14.31 -15.88
N SER A 33 -18.01 -15.22 -14.98
CA SER A 33 -17.34 -16.48 -15.35
C SER A 33 -18.27 -17.49 -16.05
N HIS A 34 -19.59 -17.27 -15.99
CA HIS A 34 -20.57 -18.17 -16.61
C HIS A 34 -20.90 -17.78 -18.06
N CYS A 35 -21.27 -16.53 -18.31
CA CYS A 35 -21.69 -16.06 -19.65
C CYS A 35 -20.71 -15.10 -20.33
N GLY A 36 -19.60 -14.73 -19.67
CA GLY A 36 -18.57 -13.84 -20.22
C GLY A 36 -18.89 -12.34 -20.22
N ALA A 37 -20.12 -11.96 -19.84
CA ALA A 37 -20.54 -10.56 -19.77
C ALA A 37 -19.63 -9.75 -18.84
N LEU A 38 -19.26 -8.54 -19.28
CA LEU A 38 -18.60 -7.54 -18.45
C LEU A 38 -19.68 -6.60 -17.89
N ASN A 39 -19.76 -6.54 -16.58
CA ASN A 39 -20.62 -5.61 -15.87
C ASN A 39 -19.74 -4.47 -15.37
N GLU A 40 -19.90 -3.28 -15.95
CA GLU A 40 -19.17 -2.08 -15.50
C GLU A 40 -19.44 -1.80 -14.01
N ILE A 41 -18.39 -1.36 -13.33
CA ILE A 41 -18.51 -0.77 -12.01
C ILE A 41 -18.87 0.69 -12.24
N ASP A 42 -19.92 1.18 -11.59
CA ASP A 42 -20.29 2.59 -11.69
C ASP A 42 -19.11 3.42 -11.13
N THR A 43 -18.28 3.94 -12.03
CA THR A 43 -17.22 4.88 -11.69
C THR A 43 -17.88 6.24 -11.54
N VAL A 44 -17.62 6.91 -10.41
CA VAL A 44 -18.01 8.30 -10.26
C VAL A 44 -17.03 9.08 -11.14
N ASP A 45 -17.48 9.59 -12.29
CA ASP A 45 -16.61 10.29 -13.27
C ASP A 45 -15.87 11.50 -12.64
N ASP A 46 -16.40 12.04 -11.53
CA ASP A 46 -15.81 13.11 -10.71
C ASP A 46 -15.30 12.58 -9.34
N PHE A 47 -14.60 11.45 -9.33
CA PHE A 47 -13.96 10.98 -8.10
C PHE A 47 -12.72 11.82 -7.79
N GLU A 48 -12.87 12.77 -6.86
CA GLU A 48 -11.76 13.53 -6.30
C GLU A 48 -11.25 12.87 -5.00
N ILE A 49 -9.92 12.67 -4.91
CA ILE A 49 -9.28 12.28 -3.65
C ILE A 49 -9.26 13.52 -2.77
N ILE A 50 -10.04 13.48 -1.70
CA ILE A 50 -10.13 14.56 -0.73
C ILE A 50 -9.12 14.25 0.37
N GLU A 51 -8.06 15.03 0.42
CA GLU A 51 -7.13 15.03 1.53
C GLU A 51 -7.77 15.69 2.75
N GLU A 52 -7.51 15.14 3.93
CA GLU A 52 -8.11 15.64 5.16
C GLU A 52 -7.06 16.30 6.03
N ASP A 53 -7.48 17.40 6.66
CA ASP A 53 -6.67 18.07 7.65
C ASP A 53 -6.37 17.12 8.81
N PHE A 54 -5.07 16.99 9.12
CA PHE A 54 -4.59 16.01 10.08
C PHE A 54 -5.08 16.29 11.51
N GLU A 55 -5.11 17.56 11.92
CA GLU A 55 -5.55 17.94 13.27
C GLU A 55 -7.05 17.72 13.44
N ALA A 56 -7.85 18.10 12.43
CA ALA A 56 -9.28 17.84 12.41
C ALA A 56 -9.59 16.34 12.45
N MET A 57 -8.84 15.53 11.67
CA MET A 57 -8.96 14.07 11.70
C MET A 57 -8.66 13.51 13.09
N LEU A 58 -7.56 13.94 13.74
CA LEU A 58 -7.23 13.50 15.10
C LEU A 58 -8.30 13.88 16.12
N ALA A 59 -8.84 15.10 16.02
CA ALA A 59 -9.92 15.58 16.88
C ALA A 59 -11.20 14.74 16.69
N ASP A 60 -11.57 14.40 15.46
CA ASP A 60 -12.70 13.51 15.17
C ASP A 60 -12.48 12.10 15.74
N LEU A 61 -11.30 11.51 15.50
CA LEU A 61 -10.95 10.17 15.98
C LEU A 61 -10.96 10.04 17.52
N SER A 62 -10.82 11.14 18.24
CA SER A 62 -10.93 11.17 19.71
C SER A 62 -12.39 11.15 20.20
N LYS A 63 -13.34 11.59 19.37
CA LYS A 63 -14.76 11.75 19.72
C LYS A 63 -15.66 10.67 19.11
N ASN A 64 -15.35 10.26 17.89
CA ASN A 64 -16.17 9.38 17.07
C ASN A 64 -15.44 8.07 16.72
N ASN A 65 -16.22 7.00 16.57
CA ASN A 65 -15.72 5.67 16.20
C ASN A 65 -16.20 5.21 14.81
N GLU A 66 -16.87 6.07 14.06
CA GLU A 66 -17.47 5.73 12.76
C GLU A 66 -16.42 5.35 11.71
N ASN A 67 -15.23 5.97 11.80
CA ASN A 67 -14.11 5.71 10.91
C ASN A 67 -13.28 4.47 11.30
N ARG A 68 -13.75 3.65 12.25
CA ARG A 68 -13.08 2.43 12.71
C ARG A 68 -13.86 1.19 12.34
N ILE A 69 -13.14 0.15 11.94
CA ILE A 69 -13.70 -1.18 11.64
C ILE A 69 -13.00 -2.24 12.48
N THR A 70 -13.75 -3.26 12.88
CA THR A 70 -13.17 -4.45 13.52
C THR A 70 -12.83 -5.49 12.47
N VAL A 71 -11.55 -5.86 12.42
CA VAL A 71 -11.01 -6.89 11.53
C VAL A 71 -10.52 -8.08 12.35
N HIS A 72 -10.47 -9.25 11.72
CA HIS A 72 -9.84 -10.43 12.30
C HIS A 72 -8.43 -10.55 11.73
N GLN A 73 -7.44 -10.41 12.59
CA GLN A 73 -6.04 -10.50 12.23
C GLN A 73 -5.45 -11.82 12.71
N THR A 74 -4.51 -12.33 11.94
CA THR A 74 -3.68 -13.46 12.33
C THR A 74 -2.21 -13.09 12.18
N LYS A 75 -1.39 -13.56 13.12
CA LYS A 75 0.06 -13.39 13.09
C LYS A 75 0.71 -14.69 12.64
N CYS A 76 1.49 -14.61 11.58
CA CYS A 76 2.27 -15.75 11.09
C CYS A 76 3.34 -16.14 12.12
N SER A 77 3.37 -17.40 12.55
CA SER A 77 4.39 -17.90 13.49
C SER A 77 5.81 -17.96 12.88
N SER A 78 5.92 -18.03 11.56
CA SER A 78 7.21 -18.17 10.86
C SER A 78 7.90 -16.84 10.59
N CYS A 79 7.16 -15.82 10.12
CA CYS A 79 7.73 -14.51 9.74
C CYS A 79 7.19 -13.33 10.56
N SER A 80 6.29 -13.58 11.52
CA SER A 80 5.64 -12.54 12.34
C SER A 80 4.77 -11.53 11.58
N ALA A 81 4.56 -11.70 10.27
CA ALA A 81 3.65 -10.84 9.51
C ALA A 81 2.22 -10.96 10.06
N ILE A 82 1.55 -9.80 10.17
CA ILE A 82 0.16 -9.71 10.59
C ILE A 82 -0.69 -9.50 9.33
N SER A 83 -1.78 -10.26 9.20
CA SER A 83 -2.66 -10.18 8.03
C SER A 83 -4.11 -10.30 8.44
N THR A 84 -4.99 -9.57 7.75
CA THR A 84 -6.44 -9.69 7.91
C THR A 84 -6.95 -10.85 7.06
N LEU A 85 -7.76 -11.73 7.65
CA LEU A 85 -8.40 -12.83 6.92
C LEU A 85 -9.93 -12.74 7.04
N PRO A 86 -10.69 -13.24 6.03
CA PRO A 86 -12.13 -13.32 6.12
C PRO A 86 -12.57 -14.20 7.30
N LYS A 87 -13.69 -13.85 7.94
CA LYS A 87 -14.19 -14.51 9.17
C LYS A 87 -14.41 -16.02 9.05
N ASN A 88 -14.66 -16.52 7.84
CA ASN A 88 -14.99 -17.91 7.55
C ASN A 88 -13.81 -18.74 7.05
N VAL A 89 -12.60 -18.18 7.04
CA VAL A 89 -11.38 -18.92 6.71
C VAL A 89 -10.80 -19.46 8.02
N THR A 90 -10.39 -20.74 8.03
CA THR A 90 -9.77 -21.40 9.21
C THR A 90 -8.27 -21.65 9.03
N SER A 91 -7.80 -21.69 7.78
CA SER A 91 -6.38 -21.76 7.44
C SER A 91 -6.11 -21.06 6.11
N ALA A 92 -4.92 -20.48 5.99
CA ALA A 92 -4.46 -19.83 4.76
C ALA A 92 -2.93 -19.91 4.65
N SER A 93 -2.40 -19.86 3.43
CA SER A 93 -0.96 -19.67 3.23
C SER A 93 -0.59 -18.20 3.50
N CYS A 94 0.48 -17.97 4.26
CA CYS A 94 1.01 -16.66 4.53
C CYS A 94 1.45 -16.00 3.20
N PRO A 95 0.92 -14.84 2.81
CA PRO A 95 1.27 -14.20 1.56
C PRO A 95 2.72 -13.67 1.52
N PHE A 96 3.39 -13.61 2.68
CA PHE A 96 4.75 -13.10 2.80
C PHE A 96 5.82 -14.20 2.74
N CYS A 97 5.62 -15.32 3.44
CA CYS A 97 6.62 -16.39 3.53
C CYS A 97 6.13 -17.76 3.06
N GLY A 98 4.86 -17.90 2.71
CA GLY A 98 4.25 -19.13 2.22
C GLY A 98 3.92 -20.17 3.30
N SER A 99 4.27 -19.95 4.57
CA SER A 99 3.95 -20.89 5.65
C SER A 99 2.45 -21.00 5.89
N ASN A 100 1.98 -22.15 6.40
CA ASN A 100 0.56 -22.32 6.71
C ASN A 100 0.21 -21.55 8.00
N VAL A 101 -0.82 -20.72 7.93
CA VAL A 101 -1.31 -19.93 9.06
C VAL A 101 -2.64 -20.54 9.48
N VAL A 102 -2.67 -21.10 10.70
CA VAL A 102 -3.89 -21.62 11.33
C VAL A 102 -4.50 -20.52 12.20
N ILE A 103 -5.80 -20.32 12.07
CA ILE A 103 -6.55 -19.18 12.63
C ILE A 103 -7.10 -19.55 14.02
N ASP A 104 -6.32 -20.30 14.81
CA ASP A 104 -6.68 -20.63 16.20
C ASP A 104 -6.45 -19.42 17.14
N ASN A 105 -5.62 -18.46 16.71
CA ASN A 105 -5.24 -17.27 17.46
C ASN A 105 -5.68 -15.95 16.78
N ALA A 106 -6.76 -15.96 16.00
CA ALA A 106 -7.22 -14.72 15.39
C ALA A 106 -7.73 -13.73 16.45
N SER A 107 -7.01 -12.63 16.62
CA SER A 107 -7.44 -11.53 17.47
C SER A 107 -8.34 -10.59 16.65
N SER A 108 -9.36 -10.06 17.32
CA SER A 108 -10.08 -8.92 16.78
C SER A 108 -9.26 -7.66 17.03
N ALA A 109 -8.96 -6.93 15.97
CA ALA A 109 -8.30 -5.64 16.02
C ALA A 109 -9.25 -4.56 15.50
N THR A 110 -9.27 -3.41 16.17
CA THR A 110 -9.99 -2.24 15.67
C THR A 110 -9.00 -1.38 14.91
N ILE A 111 -9.19 -1.25 13.62
CA ILE A 111 -8.33 -0.44 12.73
C ILE A 111 -9.12 0.72 12.14
N LEU A 112 -8.41 1.72 11.62
CA LEU A 112 -9.03 2.75 10.80
C LEU A 112 -9.45 2.18 9.45
N LYS A 113 -10.65 2.55 9.00
CA LYS A 113 -11.18 2.16 7.70
C LYS A 113 -10.37 2.86 6.59
N PRO A 114 -9.78 2.15 5.62
CA PRO A 114 -9.20 2.79 4.46
C PRO A 114 -10.27 3.60 3.71
N LYS A 115 -9.98 4.87 3.42
CA LYS A 115 -10.89 5.74 2.64
C LYS A 115 -10.84 5.41 1.15
N TYR A 116 -9.66 5.04 0.67
CA TYR A 116 -9.38 4.82 -0.74
C TYR A 116 -8.68 3.48 -0.97
N LEU A 117 -8.88 2.92 -2.16
CA LEU A 117 -8.24 1.68 -2.59
C LEU A 117 -7.75 1.84 -4.03
N ILE A 118 -6.61 1.26 -4.36
CA ILE A 118 -6.10 1.24 -5.73
C ILE A 118 -6.50 -0.11 -6.34
N PRO A 119 -7.34 -0.16 -7.39
CA PRO A 119 -7.74 -1.41 -8.00
C PRO A 119 -6.54 -2.13 -8.64
N PHE A 120 -6.55 -3.46 -8.62
CA PHE A 120 -5.53 -4.24 -9.31
C PHE A 120 -5.62 -4.01 -10.82
N LYS A 121 -4.52 -3.57 -11.43
CA LYS A 121 -4.39 -3.46 -12.89
C LYS A 121 -3.71 -4.66 -13.54
N ILE A 122 -2.89 -5.37 -12.78
CA ILE A 122 -2.09 -6.50 -13.25
C ILE A 122 -2.81 -7.79 -12.86
N SER A 123 -3.09 -8.64 -13.84
CA SER A 123 -3.69 -9.95 -13.59
C SER A 123 -2.69 -10.89 -12.91
N LYS A 124 -3.17 -12.00 -12.33
CA LYS A 124 -2.30 -13.01 -11.72
C LYS A 124 -1.32 -13.58 -12.77
N GLU A 125 -1.82 -13.89 -13.95
CA GLU A 125 -1.04 -14.45 -15.06
C GLU A 125 0.08 -13.50 -15.50
N GLN A 126 -0.25 -12.20 -15.60
CA GLN A 126 0.73 -11.15 -15.90
C GLN A 126 1.78 -11.03 -14.78
N ALA A 127 1.36 -11.06 -13.51
CA ALA A 127 2.29 -11.01 -12.37
C ALA A 127 3.24 -12.22 -12.35
N GLU A 128 2.74 -13.43 -12.63
CA GLU A 128 3.56 -14.64 -12.77
C GLU A 128 4.59 -14.51 -13.89
N GLU A 129 4.21 -13.92 -15.02
CA GLU A 129 5.12 -13.66 -16.14
C GLU A 129 6.19 -12.62 -15.81
N ILE A 130 5.80 -11.48 -15.24
CA ILE A 130 6.72 -10.42 -14.82
C ILE A 130 7.75 -10.97 -13.83
N PHE A 131 7.28 -11.69 -12.81
CA PHE A 131 8.16 -12.32 -11.81
C PHE A 131 9.14 -13.29 -12.46
N ARG A 132 8.66 -14.18 -13.35
CA ARG A 132 9.50 -15.15 -14.03
C ARG A 132 10.56 -14.48 -14.91
N ASN A 133 10.19 -13.44 -15.64
CA ASN A 133 11.10 -12.68 -16.50
C ASN A 133 12.19 -11.99 -15.68
N TRP A 134 11.85 -11.44 -14.52
CA TRP A 134 12.82 -10.92 -13.56
C TRP A 134 13.73 -12.02 -13.01
N ALA A 135 13.17 -13.13 -12.51
CA ALA A 135 13.92 -14.23 -11.92
C ALA A 135 14.91 -14.88 -12.90
N ASN A 136 14.56 -14.97 -14.19
CA ASN A 136 15.43 -15.51 -15.23
C ASN A 136 16.67 -14.63 -15.51
N LYS A 137 16.59 -13.31 -15.26
CA LYS A 137 17.72 -12.38 -15.40
C LYS A 137 18.73 -12.49 -14.26
N LEU A 138 18.36 -13.11 -13.14
CA LEU A 138 19.25 -13.30 -11.99
C LEU A 138 20.18 -14.49 -12.24
N TYR A 139 21.47 -14.19 -12.42
CA TYR A 139 22.50 -15.21 -12.67
C TYR A 139 22.59 -16.25 -11.54
N SER A 140 22.52 -15.79 -10.28
CA SER A 140 22.67 -16.66 -9.08
C SER A 140 21.36 -17.13 -8.46
N ALA A 141 20.21 -16.94 -9.11
CA ALA A 141 18.94 -17.40 -8.53
C ALA A 141 18.78 -18.94 -8.62
N PRO A 142 18.38 -19.62 -7.53
CA PRO A 142 18.09 -21.05 -7.53
C PRO A 142 17.11 -21.45 -8.64
N ARG A 143 17.32 -22.61 -9.26
CA ARG A 143 16.43 -23.13 -10.32
C ARG A 143 14.97 -23.27 -9.87
N SER A 144 14.73 -23.53 -8.59
CA SER A 144 13.40 -23.61 -7.99
C SER A 144 12.60 -22.30 -8.16
N ILE A 145 13.26 -21.14 -8.02
CA ILE A 145 12.61 -19.82 -8.19
C ILE A 145 12.25 -19.57 -9.65
N LYS A 146 13.06 -20.08 -10.59
CA LYS A 146 12.84 -19.94 -12.04
C LYS A 146 11.75 -20.87 -12.60
N ASN A 147 11.32 -21.87 -11.82
CA ASN A 147 10.31 -22.84 -12.25
C ASN A 147 8.89 -22.25 -12.14
N LYS A 148 8.00 -22.50 -13.11
CA LYS A 148 6.58 -22.10 -13.07
C LYS A 148 5.85 -22.53 -11.79
N SER A 149 6.29 -23.60 -11.12
CA SER A 149 5.69 -24.01 -9.85
C SER A 149 5.88 -23.00 -8.72
N SER A 150 6.91 -22.16 -8.75
CA SER A 150 7.17 -21.16 -7.70
C SER A 150 6.16 -20.02 -7.72
N THR A 151 5.58 -19.72 -8.88
CA THR A 151 4.69 -18.57 -9.09
C THR A 151 3.21 -18.87 -8.86
N LYS A 152 2.82 -20.15 -8.80
CA LYS A 152 1.41 -20.57 -8.61
C LYS A 152 0.75 -19.99 -7.36
N ASN A 153 1.55 -19.71 -6.33
CA ASN A 153 1.10 -19.19 -5.05
C ASN A 153 1.19 -17.66 -4.94
N LEU A 154 1.50 -16.95 -6.04
CA LEU A 154 1.42 -15.49 -6.05
C LEU A 154 -0.01 -15.06 -5.69
N THR A 155 -0.08 -14.22 -4.67
CA THR A 155 -1.32 -13.74 -4.07
C THR A 155 -1.27 -12.22 -4.02
N GLY A 156 -2.27 -11.57 -4.58
CA GLY A 156 -2.45 -10.12 -4.43
C GLY A 156 -2.84 -9.78 -3.01
N ILE A 157 -2.19 -8.77 -2.43
CA ILE A 157 -2.51 -8.24 -1.10
C ILE A 157 -2.64 -6.72 -1.15
N TYR A 158 -3.46 -6.17 -0.28
CA TYR A 158 -3.47 -4.74 0.00
C TYR A 158 -2.61 -4.45 1.22
N ILE A 159 -1.73 -3.45 1.09
CA ILE A 159 -0.93 -2.92 2.19
C ILE A 159 -1.47 -1.52 2.48
N PRO A 160 -1.88 -1.21 3.72
CA PRO A 160 -2.38 0.12 4.06
C PRO A 160 -1.24 1.14 4.10
N TYR A 161 -1.46 2.27 3.43
CA TYR A 161 -0.58 3.44 3.43
C TYR A 161 -1.33 4.66 3.91
N TRP A 162 -0.57 5.56 4.52
CA TRP A 162 -0.97 6.92 4.79
C TRP A 162 -0.33 7.85 3.78
N THR A 163 -1.10 8.80 3.28
CA THR A 163 -0.64 9.91 2.45
C THR A 163 -0.59 11.16 3.30
N PHE A 164 0.52 11.89 3.26
CA PHE A 164 0.64 13.19 3.91
C PHE A 164 1.27 14.18 2.96
N ASP A 165 0.71 15.38 2.92
CA ASP A 165 1.39 16.56 2.44
C ASP A 165 2.17 17.21 3.57
N SER A 166 3.40 17.64 3.28
CA SER A 166 4.28 18.23 4.28
C SER A 166 4.90 19.52 3.76
N GLN A 167 4.59 20.61 4.44
CA GLN A 167 5.32 21.86 4.31
C GLN A 167 6.47 21.86 5.32
N THR A 168 7.69 21.76 4.81
CA THR A 168 8.91 21.72 5.62
C THR A 168 9.65 23.04 5.51
N GLU A 169 9.89 23.68 6.64
CA GLU A 169 10.73 24.87 6.74
C GLU A 169 11.95 24.54 7.59
N THR A 170 13.14 24.84 7.07
CA THR A 170 14.41 24.52 7.73
C THR A 170 15.39 25.67 7.57
N ALA A 171 15.73 26.30 8.69
CA ALA A 171 16.89 27.17 8.77
C ALA A 171 18.16 26.33 8.74
N TYR A 172 19.12 26.69 7.90
CA TYR A 172 20.42 26.02 7.82
C TYR A 172 21.57 26.98 8.12
N ARG A 173 22.64 26.39 8.63
CA ARG A 173 23.95 27.02 8.81
C ARG A 173 25.00 26.06 8.29
N GLY A 174 25.88 26.57 7.43
CA GLY A 174 26.96 25.78 6.85
C GLY A 174 28.21 26.60 6.59
N GLU A 175 29.19 25.95 5.97
CA GLU A 175 30.40 26.60 5.47
C GLU A 175 30.58 26.23 4.00
N GLN A 176 30.83 27.24 3.16
CA GLN A 176 31.09 27.07 1.74
C GLN A 176 32.53 27.49 1.43
N ILE A 177 33.18 26.76 0.52
CA ILE A 177 34.51 27.11 0.02
C ILE A 177 34.36 28.25 -0.99
N GLU A 178 35.07 29.35 -0.75
CA GLU A 178 35.17 30.48 -1.68
C GLU A 178 36.60 30.47 -2.26
N GLU A 179 36.69 30.39 -3.59
CA GLU A 179 37.96 30.47 -4.31
C GLU A 179 38.15 31.88 -4.87
N SER A 180 39.26 32.52 -4.52
CA SER A 180 39.65 33.80 -5.12
C SER A 180 40.86 33.62 -6.03
N LYS A 181 40.77 34.16 -7.25
CA LYS A 181 41.87 34.21 -8.24
C LYS A 181 42.45 35.62 -8.26
N SER A 182 43.73 35.76 -7.94
CA SER A 182 44.45 37.03 -8.07
C SER A 182 44.92 37.22 -9.52
N MET A 183 44.57 38.36 -10.13
CA MET A 183 44.94 38.69 -11.51
C MET A 183 46.34 39.32 -11.52
N GLY A 184 47.37 38.50 -11.71
CA GLY A 184 48.76 38.96 -11.78
C GLY A 184 49.80 37.89 -11.43
N ASN A 185 49.45 36.96 -10.54
CA ASN A 185 50.19 35.74 -10.25
C ASN A 185 49.19 34.61 -10.03
N LYS A 186 49.35 33.46 -10.70
CA LYS A 186 48.49 32.26 -10.56
C LYS A 186 48.55 31.69 -9.13
N GLN A 187 47.87 32.33 -8.17
CA GLN A 187 47.59 31.79 -6.86
C GLN A 187 46.09 31.64 -6.70
N ILE A 188 45.64 30.42 -6.39
CA ILE A 188 44.28 30.11 -5.96
C ILE A 188 44.32 30.10 -4.43
N ARG A 189 43.50 30.94 -3.79
CA ARG A 189 43.30 30.90 -2.34
C ARG A 189 41.88 30.41 -2.07
N SER A 190 41.77 29.29 -1.36
CA SER A 190 40.52 28.73 -0.88
C SER A 190 40.35 29.08 0.60
N GLY A 191 39.22 29.71 0.94
CA GLY A 191 38.83 30.00 2.32
C GLY A 191 37.43 29.48 2.62
N TRP A 192 37.14 29.21 3.90
CA TRP A 192 35.80 28.87 4.35
C TRP A 192 35.00 30.13 4.68
N LYS A 193 33.77 30.20 4.17
CA LYS A 193 32.82 31.27 4.47
C LYS A 193 31.58 30.66 5.10
N LYS A 194 31.18 31.21 6.25
CA LYS A 194 29.92 30.82 6.89
C LYS A 194 28.75 31.26 6.02
N VAL A 195 27.83 30.34 5.78
CA VAL A 195 26.59 30.56 5.03
C VAL A 195 25.40 30.19 5.90
N TYR A 196 24.31 30.90 5.70
CA TYR A 196 23.05 30.72 6.42
C TYR A 196 21.91 30.98 5.45
N GLY A 197 20.77 30.37 5.72
CA GLY A 197 19.55 30.68 5.00
C GLY A 197 18.41 29.81 5.47
N ASP A 198 17.26 30.03 4.86
CA ASP A 198 16.06 29.27 5.10
C ASP A 198 15.70 28.51 3.84
N ILE A 199 15.34 27.25 4.00
CA ILE A 199 14.84 26.38 2.94
C ILE A 199 13.38 26.10 3.28
N SER A 200 12.48 26.45 2.36
CA SER A 200 11.07 26.08 2.42
C SER A 200 10.81 25.09 1.29
N LEU A 201 10.30 23.91 1.63
CA LEU A 201 10.02 22.82 0.71
C LEU A 201 8.60 22.31 0.97
N PHE A 202 7.74 22.47 -0.03
CA PHE A 202 6.47 21.78 -0.07
C PHE A 202 6.67 20.42 -0.73
N LEU A 203 6.34 19.37 -0.01
CA LEU A 203 6.49 18.00 -0.45
C LEU A 203 5.10 17.38 -0.46
N THR A 204 4.59 17.15 -1.66
CA THR A 204 3.29 16.52 -1.85
C THR A 204 3.45 15.00 -1.85
N THR A 205 2.50 14.33 -1.18
CA THR A 205 2.30 12.88 -1.19
C THR A 205 3.49 12.06 -0.67
N TYR A 206 3.69 12.06 0.65
CA TYR A 206 4.47 11.03 1.32
C TYR A 206 3.63 9.79 1.61
N LEU A 207 4.05 8.65 1.06
CA LEU A 207 3.47 7.34 1.37
C LEU A 207 4.20 6.70 2.55
N LEU A 208 3.56 6.69 3.70
CA LEU A 208 4.05 5.99 4.90
C LEU A 208 3.24 4.71 5.11
N ARG A 209 3.92 3.56 5.17
CA ARG A 209 3.22 2.31 5.50
C ARG A 209 2.68 2.42 6.92
N HIS A 210 1.46 1.95 7.12
CA HIS A 210 0.84 1.94 8.44
C HIS A 210 1.73 1.30 9.52
N GLN A 211 2.40 0.19 9.20
CA GLN A 211 3.30 -0.52 10.11
C GLN A 211 4.54 0.28 10.54
N ASP A 212 4.99 1.25 9.73
CA ASP A 212 6.18 2.05 10.05
C ASP A 212 5.82 3.20 11.01
N LEU A 213 4.54 3.63 11.03
CA LEU A 213 4.02 4.64 11.95
C LEU A 213 3.56 4.07 13.30
N CYS A 214 3.14 2.81 13.33
CA CYS A 214 2.66 2.13 14.53
C CYS A 214 3.40 0.81 14.76
N PRO A 215 4.71 0.83 15.06
CA PRO A 215 5.54 -0.38 15.14
C PRO A 215 5.21 -1.32 16.32
N ASN A 216 4.39 -0.88 17.28
CA ASN A 216 4.12 -1.60 18.54
C ASN A 216 2.64 -1.99 18.75
N GLN A 217 1.82 -2.07 17.69
CA GLN A 217 0.45 -2.63 17.78
C GLN A 217 0.42 -4.13 17.49
#